data_AF-A0A948PXD8-F1
#
_entry.id   AF-A0A948PXD8-F1
#
_cell.length_a   1.000
_cell.length_b   1.000
_cell.length_c   1.000
_cell.angle_alpha   90.00
_cell.angle_beta   90.00
_cell.angle_gamma   90.00
#
_symmetry.space_group_name_H-M   'P 1'
#
loop_
_entity.id
_entity.type
_entity.pdbx_description
1 polymer ?
#
loop_
_entity_poly.entity_id
_entity_poly.type
_entity_poly.pdbx_seq_one_letter_code
_entity_poly.pdbx_strand_id
1 'polypeptide(L)'
;QYFETLQSEGARISLFRPSERIRGAAVFYLKRTISIIKEEERLKDFLRSGKMAVAISRKAKVKHLDNLVIMKTFPIGSRTFVFVKDNPLD
;
A
#
# COMPACT_ATOMS: atom_id res chain seq x y z
N GLN A 1 -15.51 -1.65 2.05
CA GLN A 1 -15.57 -2.78 1.11
C GLN A 1 -14.20 -3.21 0.55
N TYR A 2 -13.54 -2.50 -0.37
CA TYR A 2 -12.30 -3.04 -1.02
C TYR A 2 -11.15 -3.40 -0.06
N PHE A 3 -10.93 -2.60 0.97
CA PHE A 3 -9.95 -2.89 2.02
C PHE A 3 -10.32 -4.08 2.91
N GLU A 4 -11.62 -4.30 3.13
CA GLU A 4 -12.14 -5.44 3.89
C GLU A 4 -12.03 -6.71 3.04
N THR A 5 -12.31 -6.62 1.74
CA THR A 5 -12.10 -7.72 0.78
C THR A 5 -10.63 -8.17 0.77
N LEU A 6 -9.68 -7.25 0.56
CA LEU A 6 -8.26 -7.58 0.59
C LEU A 6 -7.85 -8.24 1.92
N GLN A 7 -8.38 -7.77 3.05
CA GLN A 7 -8.12 -8.40 4.35
C GLN A 7 -8.74 -9.79 4.49
N SER A 8 -9.98 -9.97 4.04
CA SER A 8 -10.66 -11.28 4.05
C SER A 8 -9.97 -12.30 3.15
N GLU A 9 -9.35 -11.85 2.07
CA GLU A 9 -8.51 -12.67 1.17
C GLU A 9 -7.10 -12.92 1.75
N GLY A 10 -6.81 -12.47 2.96
CA GLY A 10 -5.54 -12.69 3.65
C GLY A 10 -4.40 -11.75 3.22
N ALA A 11 -4.70 -10.63 2.53
CA ALA A 11 -3.67 -9.70 2.10
C ALA A 11 -2.99 -9.02 3.29
N ARG A 12 -1.66 -9.00 3.29
CA ARG A 12 -0.88 -8.15 4.17
C ARG A 12 -0.90 -6.73 3.62
N ILE A 13 -1.28 -5.78 4.46
CA ILE A 13 -1.37 -4.37 4.09
C ILE A 13 -0.31 -3.59 4.88
N SER A 14 0.48 -2.76 4.20
CA SER A 14 1.43 -1.82 4.80
C SER A 14 1.27 -0.41 4.23
N LEU A 15 1.76 0.59 4.96
CA LEU A 15 1.83 1.97 4.47
C LEU A 15 3.25 2.30 4.02
N PHE A 16 3.42 2.81 2.80
CA PHE A 16 4.72 3.25 2.30
C PHE A 16 4.86 4.77 2.34
N ARG A 17 5.85 5.26 3.10
CA ARG A 17 6.13 6.70 3.36
C ARG A 17 4.84 7.54 3.56
N PRO A 18 3.93 7.11 4.44
CA PRO A 18 2.64 7.78 4.65
C PRO A 18 2.82 9.15 5.31
N SER A 19 1.96 10.11 4.95
CA SER A 19 1.70 11.29 5.80
C SER A 19 0.75 10.94 6.97
N GLU A 20 0.65 11.77 7.99
CA GLU A 20 -0.27 11.53 9.14
C GLU A 20 -1.72 11.33 8.72
N ARG A 21 -2.21 12.09 7.73
CA ARG A 21 -3.58 11.94 7.20
C ARG A 21 -3.89 10.51 6.73
N ILE A 22 -2.96 9.87 6.00
CA ILE A 22 -3.19 8.50 5.53
C ILE A 22 -3.01 7.49 6.66
N ARG A 23 -2.12 7.75 7.64
CA ARG A 23 -2.00 6.91 8.84
C ARG A 23 -3.33 6.88 9.58
N GLY A 24 -3.92 8.05 9.84
CA GLY A 24 -5.23 8.17 10.49
C GLY A 24 -6.34 7.51 9.68
N ALA A 25 -6.42 7.77 8.38
CA ALA A 25 -7.42 7.14 7.51
C ALA A 25 -7.29 5.61 7.49
N ALA A 26 -6.07 5.08 7.38
CA ALA A 26 -5.83 3.64 7.39
C ALA A 26 -6.22 3.00 8.72
N VAL A 27 -5.87 3.62 9.85
CA VAL A 27 -6.29 3.13 11.18
C VAL A 27 -7.81 3.15 11.32
N PHE A 28 -8.47 4.23 10.88
CA PHE A 28 -9.92 4.38 10.95
C PHE A 28 -10.65 3.31 10.10
N TYR A 29 -10.25 3.15 8.84
CA TYR A 29 -10.91 2.20 7.93
C TYR A 29 -10.61 0.73 8.25
N LEU A 30 -9.39 0.43 8.70
CA LEU A 30 -8.95 -0.95 8.94
C LEU A 30 -9.12 -1.38 10.39
N LYS A 31 -9.53 -0.45 11.27
CA LYS A 31 -9.71 -0.64 12.71
C LYS A 31 -8.51 -1.30 13.39
N ARG A 32 -7.30 -1.05 12.87
CA ARG A 32 -6.04 -1.62 13.38
C ARG A 32 -4.85 -0.75 13.05
N THR A 33 -3.78 -0.91 13.83
CA THR A 33 -2.48 -0.34 13.49
C THR A 33 -1.88 -1.07 12.29
N ILE A 34 -1.39 -0.30 11.31
CA ILE A 34 -0.78 -0.82 10.09
C ILE A 34 0.72 -0.54 10.12
N SER A 35 1.52 -1.53 9.73
CA SER A 35 2.97 -1.38 9.62
C SER A 35 3.35 -0.29 8.62
N ILE A 36 4.37 0.48 8.96
CA ILE A 36 4.88 1.58 8.14
C ILE A 36 6.24 1.22 7.61
N ILE A 37 6.38 1.30 6.29
CA ILE A 37 7.61 1.09 5.54
C ILE A 37 8.12 2.46 5.09
N LYS A 38 9.34 2.81 5.50
CA LYS A 38 9.98 4.09 5.16
C LYS A 38 11.01 3.98 4.02
N GLU A 39 11.55 2.79 3.79
CA GLU A 39 12.61 2.51 2.82
C GLU A 39 12.05 1.76 1.60
N GLU A 40 12.59 2.03 0.42
CA GLU A 40 12.13 1.43 -0.84
C GLU A 40 12.50 -0.04 -0.97
N GLU A 41 13.67 -0.44 -0.49
CA GLU A 41 14.09 -1.86 -0.48
C GLU A 41 13.15 -2.70 0.38
N ARG A 42 12.85 -2.22 1.59
CA ARG A 42 11.87 -2.87 2.47
C ARG A 42 10.46 -2.92 1.88
N LEU A 43 10.11 -1.97 1.00
CA LEU A 43 8.84 -2.03 0.27
C LEU A 43 8.87 -3.21 -0.71
N LYS A 44 9.95 -3.33 -1.51
CA LYS A 44 10.12 -4.43 -2.46
C LYS A 44 10.11 -5.78 -1.75
N ASP A 45 10.86 -5.93 -0.66
CA ASP A 45 10.90 -7.16 0.14
C ASP A 45 9.52 -7.53 0.70
N PHE A 46 8.79 -6.54 1.23
CA PHE A 46 7.43 -6.76 1.72
C PHE A 46 6.49 -7.25 0.62
N LEU A 47 6.54 -6.61 -0.55
CA LEU A 47 5.69 -6.95 -1.68
C LEU A 47 6.05 -8.31 -2.31
N ARG A 48 7.31 -8.74 -2.20
CA ARG A 48 7.83 -10.04 -2.68
C ARG A 48 7.73 -11.18 -1.68
N SER A 49 7.17 -10.96 -0.49
CA SER A 49 7.17 -11.94 0.61
C SER A 49 6.33 -13.23 0.39
N GLY A 50 5.93 -13.54 -0.85
CA GLY A 50 5.20 -14.76 -1.24
C GLY A 50 3.74 -14.83 -0.78
N LYS A 51 3.34 -13.99 0.18
CA LYS A 51 1.94 -13.75 0.57
C LYS A 51 1.40 -12.57 -0.24
N MET A 52 0.09 -12.57 -0.52
CA MET A 52 -0.56 -11.41 -1.15
C MET A 52 -0.29 -10.15 -0.33
N ALA A 53 0.58 -9.29 -0.83
CA ALA A 53 1.09 -8.13 -0.11
C ALA A 53 0.76 -6.87 -0.92
N VAL A 54 0.17 -5.90 -0.23
CA VAL A 54 -0.27 -4.65 -0.83
C VAL A 54 0.21 -3.49 0.02
N ALA A 55 0.81 -2.50 -0.62
CA ALA A 55 1.19 -1.27 0.05
C ALA A 55 0.30 -0.11 -0.39
N ILE A 56 -0.05 0.75 0.55
CA ILE A 56 -0.73 2.02 0.26
C ILE A 56 0.33 3.11 0.19
N SER A 57 0.34 3.86 -0.90
CA SER A 57 1.25 4.99 -1.08
C SER A 57 0.60 6.16 -1.79
N ARG A 58 1.22 7.34 -1.68
CA ARG A 58 0.87 8.49 -2.53
C ARG A 58 1.33 8.19 -3.96
N LYS A 59 0.46 8.39 -4.96
CA LYS A 59 0.77 8.07 -6.37
C LYS A 59 2.12 8.62 -6.84
N ALA A 60 2.42 9.87 -6.51
CA ALA A 60 3.69 10.52 -6.87
C ALA A 60 4.93 9.85 -6.26
N LYS A 61 4.81 9.16 -5.11
CA LYS A 61 5.93 8.50 -4.44
C LYS A 61 6.29 7.13 -5.02
N VAL A 62 5.41 6.54 -5.81
CA VAL A 62 5.62 5.21 -6.42
C VAL A 62 5.74 5.26 -7.94
N LYS A 63 5.46 6.41 -8.57
CA LYS A 63 5.52 6.57 -10.04
C LYS A 63 6.92 6.29 -10.62
N HIS A 64 7.97 6.39 -9.81
CA HIS A 64 9.37 6.18 -10.20
C HIS A 64 9.95 4.86 -9.67
N LEU A 65 9.12 4.03 -9.02
CA LEU A 65 9.58 2.74 -8.53
C LEU A 65 9.32 1.68 -9.59
N ASP A 66 10.40 1.04 -10.04
CA ASP A 66 10.32 -0.03 -11.03
C ASP A 66 9.57 -1.24 -10.47
N ASN A 67 8.95 -1.98 -11.40
CA ASN A 67 8.32 -3.27 -11.14
C ASN A 67 7.19 -3.24 -10.10
N LEU A 68 6.49 -2.11 -9.95
CA LEU A 68 5.27 -2.03 -9.15
C LEU A 68 4.02 -1.90 -10.03
N VAL A 69 2.99 -2.68 -9.73
CA VAL A 69 1.66 -2.55 -10.37
C VAL A 69 0.73 -1.75 -9.47
N ILE A 70 0.13 -0.69 -10.00
CA ILE A 70 -0.97 0.00 -9.33
C ILE A 70 -2.25 -0.82 -9.52
N MET A 71 -2.76 -1.39 -8.43
CA MET A 71 -4.00 -2.18 -8.45
C MET A 71 -5.24 -1.30 -8.41
N LYS A 72 -5.19 -0.23 -7.62
CA LYS A 72 -6.33 0.66 -7.41
C LYS A 72 -5.87 2.04 -6.99
N THR A 73 -6.61 3.06 -7.44
CA THR A 73 -6.37 4.47 -7.14
C THR A 73 -7.57 5.04 -6.37
N PHE A 74 -7.33 5.88 -5.38
CA PHE A 74 -8.38 6.55 -4.62
C PHE A 74 -7.92 7.91 -4.05
N PRO A 75 -8.83 8.90 -3.94
CA PRO A 75 -8.51 10.20 -3.36
C PRO A 75 -8.62 10.17 -1.82
N ILE A 76 -7.76 10.92 -1.13
CA ILE A 76 -7.96 11.31 0.28
C ILE A 76 -7.63 12.80 0.42
N GLY A 77 -8.66 13.62 0.61
CA GLY A 77 -8.55 15.07 0.46
C GLY A 77 -8.09 15.44 -0.95
N SER A 78 -7.13 16.36 -1.07
CA SER A 78 -6.57 16.81 -2.36
C SER A 78 -5.47 15.90 -2.95
N ARG A 79 -5.21 14.74 -2.36
CA ARG A 79 -4.10 13.86 -2.75
C ARG A 79 -4.62 12.52 -3.27
N THR A 80 -3.97 12.01 -4.31
CA THR A 80 -4.23 10.68 -4.87
C THR A 80 -3.34 9.63 -4.23
N PHE A 81 -3.95 8.55 -3.77
CA PHE A 81 -3.30 7.39 -3.19
C PHE A 81 -3.57 6.16 -4.04
N VAL A 82 -2.67 5.19 -3.94
CA VAL A 82 -2.68 3.98 -4.74
C VAL A 82 -2.37 2.78 -3.87
N PHE A 83 -2.99 1.67 -4.24
CA PHE A 83 -2.56 0.34 -3.84
C PHE A 83 -1.55 -0.16 -4.85
N VAL A 84 -0.39 -0.58 -4.36
CA VAL A 84 0.64 -1.18 -5.19
C VAL A 84 0.94 -2.60 -4.73
N LYS A 85 1.20 -3.47 -5.71
CA LYS A 85 1.79 -4.80 -5.52
C LYS A 85 3.08 -4.91 -6.33
N ASP A 86 3.90 -5.90 -6.01
CA ASP A 86 5.01 -6.26 -6.89
C ASP A 86 4.45 -6.72 -8.25
N ASN A 87 5.13 -6.35 -9.32
CA ASN A 87 4.94 -6.94 -10.64
C ASN A 87 5.92 -8.10 -10.77
N PRO A 88 5.48 -9.36 -10.66
CA PRO A 88 6.34 -10.48 -11.01
C PRO A 88 6.47 -10.51 -12.54
N LEU A 89 7.32 -9.64 -13.07
CA LEU A 89 7.96 -9.83 -14.36
C LEU A 89 9.44 -10.04 -14.07
N ASP A 90 9.73 -11.25 -13.61
CA ASP A 90 10.93 -12.02 -13.93
C ASP A 90 10.45 -13.43 -14.30
#